data_AF-A0A943SIY5-F1
#
_entry.id   AF-A0A943SIY5-F1
#
_cell.length_a   1.000
_cell.length_b   1.000
_cell.length_c   1.000
_cell.angle_alpha   90.00
_cell.angle_beta   90.00
_cell.angle_gamma   90.00
#
_symmetry.space_group_name_H-M   'P 1'
#
loop_
_entity.id
_entity.type
_entity.pdbx_description
1 polymer ?
#
loop_
_entity_poly.entity_id
_entity_poly.type
_entity_poly.pdbx_seq_one_letter_code
_entity_poly.pdbx_strand_id
1 'polypeptide(L)'
;MAEKNSCKLIGENLKVLRKTLGITQLEAAERIDISVSGYREIERGNANPTLRTLELIAKGLDVPPLALLKNSMEEEKVQITRAIMLLAMAVSKLTLPQRKQFLDQVNLLVNSLSEPDEYFEPAEEEASEA
;
A
#
# COMPACT_ATOMS: atom_id res chain seq x y z
N MET A 1 3.47 14.13 -9.92
CA MET A 1 3.73 13.23 -8.77
C MET A 1 4.36 11.97 -9.33
N ALA A 2 5.56 11.58 -8.87
CA ALA A 2 6.28 10.45 -9.45
C ALA A 2 5.52 9.14 -9.16
N GLU A 3 5.02 8.52 -10.21
CA GLU A 3 4.47 7.17 -10.19
C GLU A 3 5.56 6.24 -9.63
N LYS A 4 5.34 5.70 -8.44
CA LYS A 4 6.32 4.85 -7.75
C LYS A 4 6.30 3.49 -8.46
N ASN A 5 7.12 3.34 -9.49
CA ASN A 5 7.20 2.13 -10.32
C ASN A 5 7.42 0.88 -9.45
N SER A 6 6.60 -0.16 -9.63
CA SER A 6 6.74 -1.45 -8.91
C SER A 6 8.15 -2.02 -8.98
N CYS A 7 8.86 -1.81 -10.10
CA CYS A 7 10.27 -2.19 -10.24
C CYS A 7 11.20 -1.47 -9.25
N LYS A 8 10.96 -0.18 -8.97
CA LYS A 8 11.73 0.58 -7.97
C LYS A 8 11.53 0.02 -6.56
N LEU A 9 10.27 -0.25 -6.20
CA LEU A 9 9.94 -0.86 -4.91
C LEU A 9 10.65 -2.22 -4.74
N ILE A 10 10.54 -3.09 -5.76
CA ILE A 10 11.20 -4.39 -5.76
C ILE A 10 12.72 -4.23 -5.62
N GLY A 11 13.33 -3.33 -6.39
CA GLY A 11 14.78 -3.09 -6.34
C GLY A 11 15.25 -2.58 -4.98
N GLU A 12 14.50 -1.66 -4.36
CA GLU A 12 14.78 -1.14 -3.02
C GLU A 12 14.69 -2.24 -1.96
N ASN A 13 13.61 -3.02 -1.96
CA ASN A 13 13.43 -4.14 -1.04
C ASN A 13 14.52 -5.21 -1.22
N LEU A 14 14.85 -5.56 -2.46
CA LEU A 14 15.92 -6.49 -2.78
C LEU A 14 17.27 -6.01 -2.24
N LYS A 15 17.58 -4.72 -2.41
CA LYS A 15 18.80 -4.10 -1.90
C LYS A 15 18.88 -4.18 -0.37
N VAL A 16 17.77 -3.90 0.32
CA VAL A 16 17.68 -3.98 1.78
C VAL A 16 17.94 -5.41 2.24
N LEU A 17 17.21 -6.39 1.68
CA LEU A 17 17.37 -7.81 2.01
C LEU A 17 18.81 -8.29 1.81
N ARG A 18 19.42 -7.97 0.66
CA ARG A 18 20.81 -8.30 0.38
C ARG A 18 21.77 -7.72 1.41
N LYS A 19 21.60 -6.44 1.76
CA LYS A 19 22.45 -5.76 2.75
C LYS A 19 22.30 -6.35 4.15
N THR A 20 21.09 -6.74 4.55
CA THR A 20 20.84 -7.41 5.83
C THR A 20 21.57 -8.75 5.93
N LEU A 21 21.71 -9.46 4.81
CA LEU A 21 22.49 -10.70 4.72
C LEU A 21 24.01 -10.47 4.62
N GLY A 22 24.47 -9.23 4.48
CA GLY A 22 25.90 -8.90 4.40
C GLY A 22 26.61 -9.34 3.12
N ILE A 23 25.86 -9.68 2.06
CA ILE A 23 26.42 -10.23 0.81
C ILE A 23 26.53 -9.19 -0.32
N THR A 24 27.45 -9.43 -1.24
CA THR A 24 27.67 -8.64 -2.46
C THR A 24 26.61 -8.92 -3.54
N GLN A 25 26.53 -8.07 -4.56
CA GLN A 25 25.64 -8.31 -5.71
C GLN A 25 26.06 -9.56 -6.51
N LEU A 26 27.36 -9.89 -6.53
CA LEU A 26 27.88 -11.09 -7.18
C LEU A 26 27.37 -12.35 -6.47
N GLU A 27 27.60 -12.44 -5.15
CA GLU A 27 27.15 -13.58 -4.35
C GLU A 27 25.62 -13.74 -4.37
N ALA A 28 24.88 -12.62 -4.37
CA ALA A 28 23.42 -12.67 -4.47
C ALA A 28 22.94 -13.18 -5.84
N ALA A 29 23.60 -12.78 -6.94
CA ALA A 29 23.31 -13.25 -8.28
C ALA A 29 23.62 -14.75 -8.44
N GLU A 30 24.73 -15.21 -7.88
CA GLU A 30 25.12 -16.64 -7.85
C GLU A 30 24.09 -17.50 -7.10
N ARG A 31 23.58 -17.02 -5.94
CA ARG A 31 22.57 -17.74 -5.14
C ARG A 31 21.26 -18.00 -5.87
N ILE A 32 20.91 -17.15 -6.84
CA ILE A 32 19.61 -17.21 -7.54
C ILE A 32 19.75 -17.59 -9.02
N ASP A 33 20.96 -17.96 -9.44
CA ASP A 33 21.31 -18.40 -10.79
C ASP A 33 20.95 -17.38 -11.89
N ILE A 34 21.36 -16.11 -11.70
CA ILE A 34 21.25 -15.07 -12.74
C ILE A 34 22.58 -14.34 -12.94
N SER A 35 22.68 -13.57 -14.02
CA SER A 35 23.84 -12.71 -14.25
C SER A 35 23.91 -11.57 -13.22
N VAL A 36 25.13 -11.21 -12.82
CA VAL A 36 25.37 -10.05 -11.92
C VAL A 36 24.81 -8.75 -12.52
N SER A 37 24.88 -8.59 -13.84
CA SER A 37 24.27 -7.47 -14.55
C SER A 37 22.75 -7.48 -14.42
N GLY A 38 22.10 -8.64 -14.62
CA GLY A 38 20.67 -8.81 -14.42
C GLY A 38 20.25 -8.48 -12.99
N TYR A 39 20.98 -9.01 -12.00
CA TYR A 39 20.75 -8.70 -10.59
C TYR A 39 20.83 -7.19 -10.31
N ARG A 40 21.87 -6.53 -10.84
CA ARG A 40 22.08 -5.09 -10.66
C ARG A 40 20.96 -4.25 -11.27
N GLU A 41 20.46 -4.63 -12.45
CA GLU A 41 19.34 -3.91 -13.09
C GLU A 41 18.02 -4.09 -12.34
N ILE A 42 17.79 -5.27 -11.73
CA ILE A 42 16.66 -5.49 -10.82
C ILE A 42 16.82 -4.62 -9.57
N GLU A 43 17.99 -4.64 -8.91
CA GLU A 43 18.23 -3.86 -7.68
C GLU A 43 18.11 -2.33 -7.91
N ARG A 44 18.41 -1.85 -9.12
CA ARG A 44 18.22 -0.44 -9.51
C ARG A 44 16.76 -0.08 -9.84
N GLY A 45 15.92 -1.09 -10.02
CA GLY A 45 14.54 -0.94 -10.48
C GLY A 45 14.41 -0.63 -11.97
N ASN A 46 15.41 -0.97 -12.77
CA ASN A 46 15.42 -0.78 -14.23
C ASN A 46 14.89 -2.01 -14.99
N ALA A 47 14.90 -3.18 -14.35
CA ALA A 47 14.33 -4.40 -14.90
C ALA A 47 12.94 -4.67 -14.32
N ASN A 48 12.06 -5.25 -15.13
CA ASN A 48 10.77 -5.79 -14.69
C ASN A 48 10.90 -7.33 -14.52
N PRO A 49 11.26 -7.82 -13.33
CA PRO A 49 11.44 -9.25 -13.11
C PRO A 49 10.11 -9.99 -13.28
N THR A 50 10.16 -11.17 -13.90
CA THR A 50 8.99 -12.05 -13.95
C THR A 50 8.62 -12.55 -12.55
N LEU A 51 7.39 -13.02 -12.37
CA LEU A 51 6.99 -13.68 -11.12
C LEU A 51 7.93 -14.84 -10.77
N ARG A 52 8.37 -15.60 -11.78
CA ARG A 52 9.34 -16.68 -11.61
C ARG A 52 10.69 -16.18 -11.08
N THR A 53 11.17 -15.05 -11.59
CA THR A 53 12.40 -14.42 -11.09
C THR A 53 12.25 -13.95 -9.64
N LEU A 54 11.08 -13.39 -9.27
CA LEU A 54 10.79 -13.02 -7.88
C LEU A 54 10.78 -14.24 -6.94
N GLU A 55 10.21 -15.36 -7.37
CA GLU A 55 10.27 -16.62 -6.61
C GLU A 55 11.71 -17.12 -6.40
N LEU A 56 12.53 -17.07 -7.44
CA LEU A 56 13.94 -17.48 -7.36
C LEU A 56 14.72 -16.58 -6.40
N ILE A 57 14.51 -15.26 -6.49
CA ILE A 57 15.09 -14.28 -5.56
C ILE A 57 14.69 -14.61 -4.13
N ALA A 58 13.38 -14.75 -3.89
CA ALA A 58 12.84 -15.04 -2.57
C ALA A 58 13.44 -16.33 -1.98
N LYS A 59 13.52 -17.39 -2.80
CA LYS A 59 14.12 -18.66 -2.41
C LYS A 59 15.61 -18.55 -2.11
N GLY A 60 16.40 -17.89 -2.97
CA GLY A 60 17.86 -17.79 -2.77
C GLY A 60 18.28 -16.82 -1.65
N LEU A 61 17.36 -15.94 -1.21
CA LEU A 61 17.56 -15.06 -0.06
C LEU A 61 16.86 -15.57 1.22
N ASP A 62 16.19 -16.72 1.16
CA ASP A 62 15.42 -17.34 2.25
C ASP A 62 14.38 -16.41 2.89
N VAL A 63 13.54 -15.81 2.02
CA VAL A 63 12.45 -14.91 2.44
C VAL A 63 11.14 -15.22 1.72
N PRO A 64 9.98 -14.84 2.28
CA PRO A 64 8.72 -14.89 1.54
C PRO A 64 8.75 -13.96 0.31
N PRO A 65 8.18 -14.35 -0.85
CA PRO A 65 8.11 -13.48 -2.03
C PRO A 65 7.49 -12.10 -1.77
N LEU A 66 6.53 -12.04 -0.83
CA LEU A 66 5.88 -10.81 -0.41
C LEU A 66 6.85 -9.77 0.18
N ALA A 67 7.99 -10.21 0.74
CA ALA A 67 9.01 -9.30 1.26
C ALA A 67 9.60 -8.39 0.17
N LEU A 68 9.60 -8.82 -1.10
CA LEU A 68 10.05 -8.02 -2.24
C LEU A 68 9.02 -6.96 -2.65
N LEU A 69 7.74 -7.15 -2.28
CA LEU A 69 6.61 -6.29 -2.66
C LEU A 69 6.12 -5.41 -1.51
N LYS A 70 6.72 -5.52 -0.33
CA LYS A 70 6.27 -4.80 0.87
C LYS A 70 6.55 -3.30 0.72
N ASN A 71 5.50 -2.48 0.73
CA ASN A 71 5.62 -1.01 0.75
C ASN A 71 5.29 -0.49 2.15
N SER A 72 6.31 -0.04 2.89
CA SER A 72 6.14 0.46 4.28
C SER A 72 5.31 1.74 4.37
N MET A 73 5.21 2.51 3.27
CA MET A 73 4.46 3.77 3.22
C MET A 73 2.96 3.57 2.92
N GLU A 74 2.54 2.37 2.49
CA GLU A 74 1.13 2.07 2.16
C GLU A 74 0.39 1.36 3.30
N GLU A 75 1.08 0.84 4.32
CA GLU A 75 0.43 0.09 5.40
C GLU A 75 -0.63 0.91 6.14
N GLU A 76 -0.42 2.22 6.32
CA GLU A 76 -1.40 3.10 6.98
C GLU A 76 -2.64 3.34 6.11
N LYS A 77 -2.45 3.66 4.82
CA LYS A 77 -3.57 3.85 3.88
C LYS A 77 -4.37 2.56 3.69
N VAL A 78 -3.69 1.42 3.58
CA VAL A 78 -4.32 0.09 3.46
C VAL A 78 -5.14 -0.24 4.72
N GLN A 79 -4.68 0.11 5.91
CA GLN A 79 -5.43 -0.07 7.15
C GLN A 79 -6.71 0.76 7.18
N ILE A 80 -6.63 2.03 6.77
CA ILE A 80 -7.80 2.92 6.68
C ILE A 80 -8.80 2.37 5.65
N THR A 81 -8.35 2.02 4.44
CA THR A 81 -9.23 1.44 3.40
C THR A 81 -9.91 0.16 3.89
N ARG A 82 -9.16 -0.72 4.57
CA ARG A 82 -9.71 -1.94 5.17
C ARG A 82 -10.76 -1.63 6.23
N ALA A 83 -10.49 -0.68 7.12
CA ALA A 83 -11.43 -0.27 8.16
C ALA A 83 -12.75 0.25 7.54
N ILE A 84 -12.66 1.10 6.52
CA ILE A 84 -13.83 1.63 5.78
C ILE A 84 -14.61 0.49 5.11
N MET A 85 -13.93 -0.46 4.45
CA MET A 85 -14.60 -1.61 3.83
C MET A 85 -15.35 -2.47 4.85
N LEU A 86 -14.74 -2.76 6.00
CA LEU A 86 -15.37 -3.53 7.07
C LEU A 86 -16.57 -2.80 7.66
N LEU A 87 -16.44 -1.49 7.86
CA LEU A 87 -17.51 -0.61 8.32
C LEU A 87 -18.69 -0.62 7.33
N ALA A 88 -18.43 -0.43 6.03
CA ALA A 88 -19.44 -0.45 4.98
C ALA A 88 -20.16 -1.81 4.90
N MET A 89 -19.42 -2.91 4.98
CA MET A 89 -19.98 -4.25 5.05
C MET A 89 -20.87 -4.45 6.28
N ALA A 90 -20.45 -3.97 7.46
CA ALA A 90 -21.25 -4.05 8.68
C ALA A 90 -22.55 -3.21 8.57
N VAL A 91 -22.45 -1.96 8.11
CA VAL A 91 -23.58 -1.03 7.94
C VAL A 91 -24.61 -1.58 6.94
N SER A 92 -24.16 -2.24 5.86
CA SER A 92 -25.06 -2.86 4.88
C SER A 92 -26.04 -3.87 5.50
N LYS A 93 -25.65 -4.51 6.62
CA LYS A 93 -26.45 -5.52 7.33
C LYS A 93 -27.40 -4.93 8.38
N LEU A 94 -27.32 -3.63 8.66
CA LEU A 94 -28.15 -2.97 9.67
C LEU A 94 -29.54 -2.61 9.14
N THR A 95 -30.51 -2.54 10.06
CA THR A 95 -31.86 -2.01 9.81
C THR A 95 -31.85 -0.48 9.67
N LEU A 96 -32.87 0.12 9.06
CA LEU A 96 -32.96 1.58 8.89
C LEU A 96 -32.79 2.38 10.20
N PRO A 97 -33.42 2.00 11.33
CA PRO A 97 -33.21 2.71 12.60
C PRO A 97 -31.76 2.62 13.11
N GLN A 98 -31.14 1.44 12.99
CA GLN A 98 -29.75 1.23 13.40
C GLN A 98 -28.77 2.00 12.53
N ARG A 99 -29.03 2.13 11.22
CA ARG A 99 -28.21 2.95 10.32
C ARG A 99 -28.24 4.42 10.70
N LYS A 100 -29.43 4.95 11.04
CA LYS A 100 -29.57 6.33 11.51
C LYS A 100 -28.76 6.58 12.78
N GLN A 101 -28.93 5.72 13.78
CA GLN A 101 -28.18 5.81 15.04
C GLN A 101 -26.66 5.71 14.82
N PHE A 102 -26.22 4.84 13.90
CA PHE A 102 -24.83 4.72 13.53
C PHE A 102 -24.28 6.00 12.88
N LEU A 103 -25.02 6.61 11.95
CA LEU A 103 -24.63 7.88 11.32
C LEU A 103 -24.54 9.03 12.34
N ASP A 104 -25.49 9.10 13.28
CA ASP A 104 -25.45 10.11 14.35
C ASP A 104 -24.17 9.96 15.19
N GLN A 105 -23.78 8.73 15.53
CA GLN A 105 -22.53 8.45 16.25
C GLN A 105 -21.27 8.82 15.44
N VAL A 106 -21.25 8.52 14.14
CA VAL A 106 -20.14 8.87 13.26
C VAL A 106 -20.00 10.40 13.15
N ASN A 107 -21.10 11.12 12.96
CA ASN A 107 -21.08 12.59 12.90
C ASN A 107 -20.56 13.21 14.19
N LEU A 108 -20.99 12.70 15.35
CA LEU A 108 -20.46 13.13 16.65
C LEU A 108 -18.96 12.90 16.77
N LEU A 109 -18.48 11.73 16.34
CA LEU A 109 -17.06 11.40 16.36
C LEU A 109 -16.26 12.33 15.44
N VAL A 110 -16.70 12.52 14.19
CA VAL A 110 -16.05 13.41 13.21
C VAL A 110 -15.95 14.82 13.76
N ASN A 111 -17.04 15.39 14.27
CA ASN A 111 -17.05 16.73 14.84
C ASN A 111 -16.14 16.88 16.07
N SER A 112 -15.87 15.79 16.81
CA SER A 112 -14.95 15.79 17.95
C SER A 112 -13.48 15.68 17.57
N LEU A 113 -13.17 15.25 16.33
CA LEU A 113 -11.83 14.98 15.83
C LEU A 113 -11.34 15.99 14.78
N SER A 114 -12.26 16.68 14.11
CA SER A 114 -11.91 17.74 13.15
C SER A 114 -11.31 18.94 13.87
N GLU A 115 -10.23 19.51 13.31
CA GLU A 115 -9.83 20.88 13.67
C GLU A 115 -10.96 21.86 13.31
N PRO A 116 -11.08 23.01 13.99
CA PRO A 116 -12.10 23.99 13.65
C PRO A 116 -11.90 24.49 12.20
N ASP A 117 -12.87 24.14 11.35
CA ASP A 117 -13.14 24.66 10.01
C ASP A 117 -12.19 24.27 8.86
N GLU A 118 -12.46 23.11 8.26
CA GLU A 118 -12.59 23.02 6.80
C GLU A 118 -14.04 22.60 6.49
N TYR A 119 -14.98 23.52 6.73
CA TYR A 119 -16.35 23.34 6.30
C TYR A 119 -16.37 23.30 4.76
N PHE A 120 -16.66 22.13 4.20
CA PHE A 120 -17.29 22.05 2.88
C PHE A 120 -18.60 22.82 3.01
N GLU A 121 -18.65 24.04 2.47
CA GLU A 121 -19.93 24.74 2.31
C GLU A 121 -20.85 23.83 1.48
N PRO A 122 -22.00 23.40 2.01
CA PRO A 122 -23.00 22.77 1.18
C PRO A 122 -23.43 23.80 0.15
N ALA A 123 -23.30 23.47 -1.13
CA ALA A 123 -23.82 24.28 -2.22
C ALA A 123 -25.27 24.65 -1.86
N GLU A 124 -25.49 25.94 -1.62
CA GLU A 124 -26.81 26.48 -1.31
C GLU A 124 -27.78 26.00 -2.38
N GLU A 125 -28.91 25.46 -1.91
CA GLU A 125 -30.11 25.28 -2.72
C GLU A 125 -30.41 26.62 -3.41
N GLU A 126 -30.13 26.73 -4.72
CA GLU A 126 -30.85 27.67 -5.58
C GLU A 126 -32.30 27.17 -5.71
N ALA A 127 -33.06 27.39 -4.65
CA ALA A 127 -34.50 27.48 -4.69
C ALA A 127 -34.89 28.91 -4.33
N SER A 128 -34.90 29.81 -5.32
CA SER A 128 -35.92 30.86 -5.46
C SER A 128 -35.72 31.69 -6.74
N GLU A 129 -36.80 31.84 -7.50
CA GLU A 129 -37.13 33.00 -8.34
C GLU A 129 -36.43 33.22 -9.68
N ALA A 130 -37.00 32.60 -10.74
CA ALA A 130 -37.70 33.33 -11.82
C ALA A 130 -38.57 32.38 -12.66
#